data_AF-A0A2G6DXU4-F1
#
_entry.id   AF-A0A2G6DXU4-F1
#
_cell.length_a   1.000
_cell.length_b   1.000
_cell.length_c   1.000
_cell.angle_alpha   90.00
_cell.angle_beta   90.00
_cell.angle_gamma   90.00
#
_symmetry.space_group_name_H-M   'P 1'
#
loop_
_entity.id
_entity.type
_entity.pdbx_description
1 polymer ?
#
loop_
_entity_poly.entity_id
_entity_poly.type
_entity_poly.pdbx_seq_one_letter_code
_entity_poly.pdbx_strand_id
1 'polypeptide(L)' 'MSSGTPLPITRWGAPVLHQPCRPVCDFGPDLWNVLCRMFATMQAARGVGLAAPQVGIDLAVFVYDC' A
#
# COMPACT_ATOMS: atom_id res chain seq x y z
N MET A 1 -11.37 -5.10 12.52
CA MET A 1 -10.99 -5.41 11.13
C MET A 1 -9.67 -6.13 11.19
N SER A 2 -9.52 -7.29 10.55
CA SER A 2 -8.28 -8.09 10.63
C SER A 2 -7.12 -7.26 10.07
N SER A 3 -6.31 -6.66 10.94
CA SER A 3 -5.14 -5.88 10.55
C SER A 3 -4.10 -6.85 10.01
N GLY A 4 -3.87 -6.82 8.70
CA GLY A 4 -2.79 -7.59 8.09
C GLY A 4 -1.44 -7.23 8.72
N THR A 5 -0.41 -8.05 8.52
CA THR A 5 0.93 -7.70 8.99
C THR A 5 1.44 -6.42 8.27
N PRO A 6 1.89 -5.39 9.00
CA PRO A 6 2.42 -4.17 8.39
C PRO A 6 3.58 -4.44 7.42
N LEU A 7 3.69 -3.58 6.41
CA LEU A 7 4.77 -3.56 5.45
C LEU A 7 5.78 -2.45 5.81
N PRO A 8 7.07 -2.63 5.46
CA PRO A 8 8.04 -1.55 5.61
C PRO A 8 7.69 -0.40 4.67
N ILE A 9 7.76 0.84 5.18
CA ILE A 9 7.56 2.04 4.38
C ILE A 9 8.85 2.34 3.61
N THR A 10 8.74 2.49 2.29
CA THR A 10 9.84 2.92 1.43
C THR A 10 10.23 4.37 1.76
N ARG A 11 11.53 4.65 1.64
CA ARG A 11 12.08 6.00 1.85
C ARG A 11 12.25 6.70 0.51
N TRP A 12 12.35 8.01 0.57
CA TRP A 12 12.67 8.86 -0.58
C TRP A 12 13.89 8.31 -1.35
N GLY A 13 13.80 8.32 -2.68
CA GLY A 13 14.83 7.76 -3.58
C GLY A 13 14.63 6.30 -3.96
N ALA A 14 13.65 5.59 -3.36
CA ALA A 14 13.29 4.24 -3.83
C ALA A 14 12.76 4.30 -5.28
N PRO A 15 13.27 3.47 -6.21
CA PRO A 15 12.89 3.54 -7.63
C PRO A 15 11.38 3.45 -7.90
N VAL A 16 10.67 2.67 -7.08
CA VAL A 16 9.20 2.50 -7.15
C VAL A 16 8.42 3.81 -6.95
N LEU A 17 9.02 4.82 -6.30
CA LEU A 17 8.42 6.14 -6.10
C LEU A 17 8.61 7.07 -7.31
N HIS A 18 9.40 6.67 -8.30
CA HIS A 18 9.80 7.51 -9.45
C HIS A 18 9.34 6.94 -10.80
N GLN A 19 8.47 5.94 -10.80
CA GLN A 19 7.91 5.33 -12.01
C GLN A 19 6.37 5.26 -11.91
N PRO A 20 5.64 5.34 -13.04
CA PRO A 20 4.20 5.11 -13.04
C PRO A 20 3.87 3.70 -12.54
N CYS A 21 2.89 3.61 -11.64
CA CYS A 21 2.47 2.31 -11.12
C CYS A 21 1.67 1.51 -12.16
N ARG A 22 1.81 0.19 -12.14
CA ARG A 22 1.00 -0.70 -12.98
C ARG A 22 -0.49 -0.65 -12.59
N PRO A 23 -1.42 -0.64 -13.57
CA PRO A 23 -2.85 -0.66 -13.28
C PRO A 23 -3.24 -1.97 -12.57
N VAL A 24 -4.23 -1.88 -11.69
CA VAL A 24 -4.87 -3.06 -11.11
C VAL A 24 -5.85 -3.63 -12.12
N CYS A 25 -5.64 -4.87 -12.56
CA CYS A 25 -6.50 -5.57 -13.53
C CYS A 25 -7.26 -6.76 -12.92
N ASP A 26 -6.89 -7.18 -11.71
CA ASP A 26 -7.52 -8.30 -10.99
C ASP A 26 -7.90 -7.83 -9.58
N PHE A 27 -9.16 -8.08 -9.21
CA PHE A 27 -9.78 -7.65 -7.96
C PHE A 27 -10.10 -8.84 -7.04
N GLY A 28 -9.24 -9.86 -7.09
CA GLY A 28 -9.34 -11.07 -6.28
C GLY A 28 -8.77 -10.96 -4.85
N PRO A 29 -8.65 -12.11 -4.16
CA PRO A 29 -8.17 -12.20 -2.78
C PRO A 29 -6.76 -11.62 -2.56
N ASP A 30 -5.89 -11.66 -3.57
CA ASP A 30 -4.53 -11.12 -3.46
C ASP A 30 -4.51 -9.61 -3.32
N LEU A 31 -5.36 -8.90 -4.08
CA LEU A 31 -5.54 -7.47 -3.92
C LEU A 31 -6.08 -7.17 -2.52
N TRP A 32 -7.07 -7.93 -2.06
CA TRP A 32 -7.61 -7.77 -0.70
C TRP A 32 -6.54 -7.92 0.38
N ASN A 33 -5.68 -8.93 0.27
CA ASN A 33 -4.56 -9.15 1.19
C ASN A 33 -3.58 -7.97 1.20
N VAL A 34 -3.28 -7.39 0.02
CA VAL A 34 -2.44 -6.19 -0.08
C VAL A 34 -3.10 -5.00 0.63
N LEU A 35 -4.39 -4.75 0.37
CA LEU A 35 -5.14 -3.66 0.99
C LEU A 35 -5.17 -3.78 2.51
N CYS A 36 -5.42 -4.97 3.06
CA CYS A 36 -5.40 -5.21 4.51
C CYS A 36 -4.04 -4.88 5.14
N ARG A 37 -2.93 -5.20 4.47
CA ARG A 37 -1.58 -4.88 4.93
C ARG A 37 -1.29 -3.38 4.81
N MET A 38 -1.79 -2.72 3.76
CA MET A 38 -1.66 -1.27 3.59
C MET A 38 -2.41 -0.51 4.69
N PHE A 39 -3.64 -0.91 5.03
CA PHE A 39 -4.37 -0.32 6.16
C PHE A 39 -3.62 -0.50 7.48
N ALA A 40 -3.11 -1.70 7.77
CA ALA A 40 -2.34 -1.95 8.98
C ALA A 40 -1.05 -1.09 9.03
N THR A 41 -0.39 -0.89 7.88
CA THR A 41 0.80 -0.04 7.78
C THR A 41 0.46 1.43 8.02
N MET A 42 -0.61 1.93 7.39
CA MET A 42 -1.10 3.30 7.57
C MET A 42 -1.45 3.58 9.04
N GLN A 43 -2.17 2.66 9.68
CA GLN A 43 -2.54 2.76 11.09
C GLN A 43 -1.29 2.74 11.99
N ALA A 44 -0.35 1.83 11.75
CA ALA A 44 0.91 1.75 12.51
C ALA A 44 1.75 3.03 12.37
N ALA A 45 1.72 3.66 11.21
CA ALA A 45 2.38 4.94 10.94
C ALA A 45 1.60 6.16 11.43
N ARG A 46 0.39 5.97 11.97
CA ARG A 46 -0.55 7.05 12.34
C ARG A 46 -0.81 8.02 11.18
N GLY A 47 -0.87 7.48 9.96
CA GLY A 47 -1.14 8.22 8.74
C GLY A 47 -2.63 8.26 8.39
N VAL A 48 -3.00 9.15 7.47
CA VAL A 48 -4.37 9.30 6.94
C VAL A 48 -4.58 8.57 5.61
N GLY A 49 -3.50 8.27 4.89
CA GLY A 49 -3.54 7.55 3.62
C GLY A 49 -2.18 6.95 3.28
N LEU A 50 -2.20 5.93 2.40
CA LEU A 50 -1.00 5.21 1.98
C LEU A 50 -1.19 4.63 0.57
N ALA A 51 -0.26 4.96 -0.34
CA ALA A 51 -0.20 4.39 -1.68
C ALA A 51 0.69 3.14 -1.71
N ALA A 52 0.35 2.15 -2.54
CA ALA A 52 1.12 0.92 -2.71
C ALA A 52 2.64 1.10 -2.97
N PRO A 53 3.13 2.07 -3.78
CA PRO A 53 4.57 2.26 -3.95
C PRO A 53 5.29 2.69 -2.66
N GLN A 54 4.58 3.29 -1.70
CA GLN A 54 5.13 3.64 -0.38
C GLN A 54 5.41 2.41 0.50
N VAL A 55 4.96 1.21 0.09
CA VAL A 55 5.28 -0.07 0.72
C VAL A 55 6.01 -1.02 -0.24
N GLY A 56 6.60 -0.48 -1.30
CA GLY A 56 7.40 -1.25 -2.26
C GLY A 56 6.59 -2.00 -3.30
N ILE A 57 5.27 -1.75 -3.40
CA ILE A 57 4.37 -2.45 -4.31
C ILE A 57 4.08 -1.57 -5.52
N ASP A 58 4.47 -2.05 -6.70
CA ASP A 58 4.18 -1.41 -7.99
C ASP A 58 2.77 -1.78 -8.46
N LEU A 59 1.76 -1.15 -7.85
CA LEU A 59 0.35 -1.20 -8.22
C LEU A 59 -0.31 0.18 -8.03
N ALA A 60 -1.19 0.57 -8.94
CA ALA A 60 -1.91 1.84 -8.91
C ALA A 60 -3.12 1.76 -7.95
N VAL A 61 -2.85 1.70 -6.64
CA VAL A 61 -3.87 1.63 -5.59
C VAL A 61 -3.41 2.38 -4.34
N PHE A 62 -4.37 2.94 -3.59
CA PHE A 62 -4.13 3.60 -2.32
C PHE A 62 -5.26 3.30 -1.33
N VAL A 63 -4.97 3.44 -0.04
CA VAL A 63 -5.93 3.38 1.07
C VAL A 63 -5.99 4.75 1.76
N TYR A 64 -7.13 5.05 2.36
CA TYR A 64 -7.39 6.30 3.09
C TYR A 64 -8.43 6.02 4.18
N ASP A 65 -8.26 6.63 5.36
CA ASP A 65 -9.17 6.54 6.50
C ASP A 65 -9.17 7.87 7.27
N CYS A 66 -10.36 8.41 7.57
CA CYS A 66 -10.55 9.72 8.18
C CYS A 66 -11.62 9.74 9.28
#